data_AF-A0A926S8S9-F1
#
_entry.id   AF-A0A926S8S9-F1
#
_cell.length_a   1.000
_cell.length_b   1.000
_cell.length_c   1.000
_cell.angle_alpha   90.00
_cell.angle_beta   90.00
_cell.angle_gamma   90.00
#
_symmetry.space_group_name_H-M   'P 1'
#
loop_
_entity.id
_entity.type
_entity.pdbx_description
1 polymer ?
#
loop_
_entity_poly.entity_id
_entity_poly.type
_entity_poly.pdbx_seq_one_letter_code
_entity_poly.pdbx_strand_id
1 'polypeptide(L)'
;MTTRTLKAIACAALMGAAFMTNAFAADAADGGYRKIRSNMDFRWTAEDQTVRVTFFTGCRSGHSGGKLTEYFSVSFDKAARRIEISGSFLFKPLKKTSKIGPADCMGSRTRTLEIKNVPEGTYEVTRDGRKPRVVELVGESVEYRVRLFRNKAKSIRLQPN
;
A
#
# COMPACT_ATOMS: atom_id res chain seq x y z
N MET A 1 -54.77 16.45 28.27
CA MET A 1 -53.76 16.59 29.34
C MET A 1 -53.13 15.22 29.56
N THR A 2 -51.94 14.99 28.99
CA THR A 2 -50.67 14.73 29.72
C THR A 2 -50.69 13.38 30.44
N THR A 3 -49.80 12.40 30.23
CA THR A 3 -48.35 12.49 29.92
C THR A 3 -47.85 11.10 29.51
N ARG A 4 -46.99 11.04 28.48
CA ARG A 4 -46.23 9.84 28.09
C ARG A 4 -45.10 9.61 29.10
N THR A 5 -44.90 8.36 29.55
CA THR A 5 -43.68 7.97 30.28
C THR A 5 -42.89 6.97 29.43
N LEU A 6 -41.87 7.48 28.75
CA LEU A 6 -40.82 6.70 28.12
C LEU A 6 -39.91 6.14 29.22
N LYS A 7 -39.86 4.82 29.38
CA LYS A 7 -38.76 4.16 30.08
C LYS A 7 -37.59 4.04 29.12
N ALA A 8 -36.56 4.85 29.34
CA ALA A 8 -35.24 4.64 28.79
C ALA A 8 -34.59 3.46 29.53
N ILE A 9 -34.19 2.42 28.79
CA ILE A 9 -33.27 1.40 29.27
C ILE A 9 -31.90 1.74 28.69
N ALA A 10 -30.95 1.93 29.60
CA ALA A 10 -29.56 2.26 29.32
C ALA A 10 -28.70 1.01 29.06
N CYS A 11 -27.58 1.26 28.36
CA CYS A 11 -26.29 0.57 28.45
C CYS A 11 -26.24 -0.96 28.29
N ALA A 12 -25.80 -1.40 27.10
CA ALA A 12 -24.72 -2.37 26.85
C ALA A 12 -24.72 -2.64 25.33
N ALA A 13 -23.63 -2.76 24.58
CA ALA A 13 -22.28 -3.07 24.95
C ALA A 13 -21.31 -2.33 24.01
N LEU A 14 -20.28 -1.74 24.62
CA LEU A 14 -18.99 -1.54 23.98
C LEU A 14 -18.45 -2.91 23.59
N MET A 15 -18.65 -3.32 22.33
CA MET A 15 -17.70 -4.20 21.66
C MET A 15 -16.96 -3.35 20.65
N GLY A 16 -16.02 -2.56 21.20
CA GLY A 16 -14.89 -2.10 20.42
C GLY A 16 -14.21 -3.35 19.89
N ALA A 17 -14.40 -3.63 18.61
CA ALA A 17 -13.48 -4.46 17.88
C ALA A 17 -12.13 -3.76 18.00
N ALA A 18 -11.34 -4.22 18.97
CA ALA A 18 -9.91 -4.05 18.98
C ALA A 18 -9.42 -4.77 17.72
N PHE A 19 -9.50 -4.09 16.57
CA PHE A 19 -8.65 -4.40 15.46
C PHE A 19 -7.25 -4.22 16.02
N MET A 20 -6.65 -5.34 16.40
CA MET A 20 -5.23 -5.47 16.55
C MET A 20 -4.65 -4.92 15.27
N THR A 21 -4.21 -3.67 15.32
CA THR A 21 -3.23 -3.18 14.39
C THR A 21 -2.04 -4.10 14.63
N ASN A 22 -1.90 -5.09 13.76
CA ASN A 22 -0.59 -5.65 13.46
C ASN A 22 0.20 -4.47 12.88
N ALA A 23 0.67 -3.60 13.78
CA ALA A 23 1.84 -2.81 13.56
C ALA A 23 2.90 -3.86 13.28
N PHE A 24 3.12 -4.14 11.99
CA PHE A 24 4.27 -4.88 11.51
C PHE A 24 5.50 -4.05 11.88
N ALA A 25 5.90 -4.15 13.14
CA ALA A 25 7.26 -4.04 13.59
C ALA A 25 8.02 -5.18 12.91
N ALA A 26 8.47 -4.90 11.69
CA ALA A 26 9.50 -5.68 11.03
C ALA A 26 10.47 -4.68 10.40
N ASP A 27 10.99 -3.78 11.23
CA ASP A 27 12.36 -3.30 11.08
C ASP A 27 13.22 -4.32 11.84
N ALA A 28 13.88 -5.21 11.08
CA ALA A 28 14.83 -6.24 11.52
C ALA A 28 14.28 -7.49 12.22
N ALA A 29 13.72 -8.45 11.47
CA ALA A 29 13.66 -9.85 11.92
C ALA A 29 13.43 -10.78 10.71
N ASP A 30 14.52 -11.20 10.06
CA ASP A 30 14.72 -12.52 9.45
C ASP A 30 15.93 -12.50 8.51
N GLY A 31 16.97 -13.27 8.84
CA GLY A 31 18.08 -13.59 7.93
C GLY A 31 19.04 -12.46 7.53
N GLY A 32 18.94 -11.27 8.14
CA GLY A 32 19.80 -10.12 7.88
C GLY A 32 19.38 -9.23 6.70
N TYR A 33 18.15 -9.36 6.21
CA TYR A 33 17.61 -8.50 5.14
C TYR A 33 17.11 -7.15 5.68
N ARG A 34 17.22 -6.09 4.87
CA ARG A 34 16.71 -4.75 5.15
C ARG A 34 15.77 -4.30 4.05
N LYS A 35 14.67 -3.64 4.45
CA LYS A 35 13.72 -3.02 3.51
C LYS A 35 14.38 -1.89 2.76
N ILE A 36 14.16 -1.85 1.45
CA ILE A 36 14.59 -0.73 0.61
C ILE A 36 13.40 0.18 0.36
N ARG A 37 13.67 1.49 0.26
CA ARG A 37 12.67 2.46 -0.19
C ARG A 37 12.24 2.12 -1.62
N SER A 38 10.97 1.79 -1.78
CA SER A 38 10.33 1.48 -3.07
C SER A 38 9.25 2.50 -3.40
N ASN A 39 9.27 3.01 -4.64
CA ASN A 39 8.16 3.80 -5.15
C ASN A 39 7.03 2.86 -5.57
N MET A 40 5.81 3.37 -5.59
CA MET A 40 4.64 2.61 -6.00
C MET A 40 3.72 3.48 -6.85
N ASP A 41 3.30 2.96 -7.99
CA ASP A 41 2.26 3.53 -8.83
C ASP A 41 1.01 2.65 -8.69
N PHE A 42 -0.14 3.26 -8.42
CA PHE A 42 -1.44 2.61 -8.35
C PHE A 42 -2.25 3.13 -9.52
N ARG A 43 -2.77 2.24 -10.36
CA ARG A 43 -3.61 2.60 -11.51
C ARG A 43 -4.86 1.74 -11.52
N TRP A 44 -6.01 2.36 -11.70
CA TRP A 44 -7.25 1.66 -11.99
C TRP A 44 -7.67 1.99 -13.41
N THR A 45 -8.14 0.99 -14.14
CA THR A 45 -8.67 1.17 -15.49
C THR A 45 -10.14 0.76 -15.50
N ALA A 46 -11.00 1.66 -15.96
CA ALA A 46 -12.45 1.46 -15.96
C ALA A 46 -12.88 0.40 -16.99
N GLU A 47 -12.23 0.39 -18.16
CA GLU A 47 -12.52 -0.52 -19.27
C GLU A 47 -12.42 -2.00 -18.87
N ASP A 48 -11.37 -2.36 -18.13
CA ASP A 48 -11.09 -3.73 -17.69
C ASP A 48 -11.35 -3.95 -16.19
N GLN A 49 -11.89 -2.94 -15.50
CA GLN A 49 -12.10 -2.90 -14.05
C GLN A 49 -10.90 -3.45 -13.27
N THR A 50 -9.68 -3.09 -13.70
CA THR A 50 -8.46 -3.66 -13.13
C THR A 50 -7.68 -2.61 -12.36
N VAL A 51 -7.33 -2.94 -11.11
CA VAL A 51 -6.34 -2.21 -10.32
C VAL A 51 -4.96 -2.83 -10.56
N ARG A 52 -4.01 -2.04 -11.05
CA ARG A 52 -2.59 -2.37 -11.18
C ARG A 52 -1.79 -1.62 -10.12
N VAL A 53 -1.02 -2.35 -9.34
CA VAL A 53 -0.07 -1.79 -8.36
C VAL A 53 1.34 -2.14 -8.80
N THR A 54 2.10 -1.14 -9.19
CA THR A 54 3.47 -1.29 -9.71
C THR A 54 4.47 -0.77 -8.69
N PHE A 55 5.39 -1.60 -8.25
CA PHE A 55 6.47 -1.28 -7.32
C PHE A 55 7.79 -1.12 -8.06
N PHE A 56 8.60 -0.15 -7.64
CA PHE A 56 9.90 0.13 -8.26
C PHE A 56 11.00 0.24 -7.21
N THR A 57 12.16 -0.37 -7.46
CA THR A 57 13.36 -0.24 -6.60
C THR A 57 14.03 1.13 -6.68
N GLY A 58 13.69 1.92 -7.70
CA GLY A 58 14.49 3.05 -8.18
C GLY A 58 15.78 2.58 -8.87
N CYS A 59 16.63 3.54 -9.26
CA CYS A 59 17.90 3.28 -9.90
C CYS A 59 18.87 2.54 -8.95
N ARG A 60 19.37 1.38 -9.36
CA ARG A 60 20.31 0.54 -8.61
C ARG A 60 21.42 0.05 -9.52
N SER A 61 22.61 -0.15 -8.96
CA SER A 61 23.71 -0.80 -9.69
C SER A 61 23.39 -2.27 -9.98
N GLY A 62 23.88 -2.83 -11.09
CA GLY A 62 23.69 -4.25 -11.40
C GLY A 62 24.06 -5.19 -10.24
N HIS A 63 25.16 -4.88 -9.52
CA HIS A 63 25.61 -5.65 -8.36
C HIS A 63 24.62 -5.61 -7.17
N SER A 64 24.05 -4.45 -6.89
CA SER A 64 23.06 -4.31 -5.81
C SER A 64 21.71 -4.93 -6.19
N GLY A 65 21.31 -4.81 -7.47
CA GLY A 65 20.09 -5.41 -8.00
C GLY A 65 20.08 -6.94 -7.93
N GLY A 66 21.21 -7.60 -8.22
CA GLY A 66 21.34 -9.05 -8.12
C GLY A 66 21.17 -9.62 -6.70
N LYS A 67 21.17 -8.76 -5.67
CA LYS A 67 21.05 -9.13 -4.25
C LYS A 67 19.69 -8.78 -3.66
N LEU A 68 18.76 -8.33 -4.50
CA LEU A 68 17.41 -8.05 -4.12
C LEU A 68 16.58 -9.33 -4.08
N THR A 69 15.84 -9.48 -2.99
CA THR A 69 14.66 -10.35 -2.94
C THR A 69 13.43 -9.48 -2.76
N GLU A 70 12.25 -10.03 -2.97
CA GLU A 70 11.00 -9.31 -2.92
C GLU A 70 9.91 -10.14 -2.26
N TYR A 71 9.02 -9.44 -1.56
CA TYR A 71 7.73 -9.97 -1.17
C TYR A 71 6.71 -8.85 -1.42
N PHE A 72 5.68 -9.16 -2.19
CA PHE A 72 4.59 -8.24 -2.46
C PHE A 72 3.28 -9.02 -2.46
N SER A 73 2.27 -8.42 -1.85
CA SER A 73 0.90 -8.93 -1.83
C SER A 73 -0.07 -7.78 -1.97
N VAL A 74 -1.17 -8.03 -2.66
CA VAL A 74 -2.32 -7.14 -2.69
C VAL A 74 -3.53 -7.99 -2.36
N SER A 75 -4.32 -7.54 -1.39
CA SER A 75 -5.59 -8.17 -1.03
C SER A 75 -6.74 -7.21 -1.31
N PHE A 76 -7.87 -7.77 -1.71
CA PHE A 76 -9.06 -7.02 -2.07
C PHE A 76 -10.27 -7.58 -1.33
N ASP A 77 -10.86 -6.75 -0.47
CA ASP A 77 -12.13 -7.03 0.17
C ASP A 77 -13.22 -6.20 -0.50
N LYS A 78 -14.01 -6.88 -1.34
CA LYS A 78 -15.10 -6.25 -2.10
C LYS A 78 -16.23 -5.76 -1.19
N ALA A 79 -16.51 -6.46 -0.09
CA ALA A 79 -17.61 -6.12 0.80
C ALA A 79 -17.24 -4.89 1.66
N ALA A 80 -16.02 -4.87 2.19
CA ALA A 80 -15.50 -3.73 2.96
C ALA A 80 -15.01 -2.56 2.09
N ARG A 81 -15.00 -2.71 0.76
CA ARG A 81 -14.38 -1.78 -0.20
C ARG A 81 -12.96 -1.40 0.22
N ARG A 82 -12.14 -2.40 0.52
CA ARG A 82 -10.77 -2.22 1.01
C ARG A 82 -9.76 -2.89 0.09
N ILE A 83 -8.67 -2.17 -0.19
CA ILE A 83 -7.50 -2.69 -0.86
C ILE A 83 -6.33 -2.57 0.11
N GLU A 84 -5.71 -3.69 0.47
CA GLU A 84 -4.51 -3.70 1.30
C GLU A 84 -3.31 -4.12 0.48
N ILE A 85 -2.28 -3.28 0.54
CA ILE A 85 -1.05 -3.45 -0.22
C ILE A 85 0.07 -3.68 0.79
N SER A 86 0.78 -4.80 0.69
CA SER A 86 1.88 -5.10 1.60
C SER A 86 3.08 -5.55 0.80
N GLY A 87 4.28 -5.16 1.25
CA GLY A 87 5.48 -5.63 0.58
C GLY A 87 6.60 -4.64 0.43
N SER A 88 7.78 -5.19 0.16
CA SER A 88 8.96 -4.40 -0.16
C SER A 88 10.00 -5.21 -0.91
N PHE A 89 10.89 -4.49 -1.59
CA PHE A 89 12.18 -5.04 -1.96
C PHE A 89 13.07 -5.12 -0.73
N LEU A 90 13.75 -6.23 -0.58
CA LEU A 90 14.63 -6.55 0.53
C LEU A 90 16.05 -6.71 0.01
N PHE A 91 17.01 -6.17 0.75
CA PHE A 91 18.43 -6.32 0.45
C PHE A 91 19.17 -6.85 1.66
N LYS A 92 19.99 -7.87 1.45
CA LYS A 92 20.89 -8.39 2.47
C LYS A 92 22.22 -7.65 2.39
N PRO A 93 22.61 -6.85 3.41
CA PRO A 93 23.91 -6.23 3.46
C PRO A 93 25.02 -7.28 3.41
N LEU A 94 26.09 -6.97 2.67
CA LEU A 94 27.23 -7.87 2.54
C LEU A 94 28.10 -7.78 3.78
N LYS A 95 28.57 -8.94 4.26
CA LYS A 95 29.48 -9.02 5.42
C LYS A 95 30.81 -8.31 5.19
N LYS A 96 31.25 -8.17 3.93
CA LYS A 96 32.38 -7.34 3.52
C LYS A 96 31.85 -6.28 2.57
N THR A 97 32.26 -5.03 2.74
CA THR A 97 31.98 -3.91 1.83
C THR A 97 32.68 -4.19 0.49
N SER A 98 32.04 -5.00 -0.35
CA SER A 98 32.40 -5.09 -1.77
C SER A 98 32.32 -3.68 -2.35
N LYS A 99 33.28 -3.26 -3.17
CA LYS A 99 33.17 -1.99 -3.90
C LYS A 99 31.92 -2.06 -4.78
N ILE A 100 30.82 -1.45 -4.32
CA ILE A 100 29.61 -1.29 -5.10
C ILE A 100 29.89 -0.12 -6.04
N GLY A 101 29.87 -0.37 -7.35
CA GLY A 101 29.97 0.69 -8.35
C GLY A 101 28.82 1.70 -8.23
N PRO A 102 28.92 2.85 -8.92
CA PRO A 102 27.86 3.85 -8.93
C PRO A 102 26.53 3.25 -9.41
N ALA A 103 25.41 3.89 -9.07
CA ALA A 103 24.11 3.46 -9.57
C ALA A 103 24.06 3.67 -11.10
N ASP A 104 24.04 2.57 -11.85
CA ASP A 104 23.96 2.51 -13.33
C ASP A 104 22.53 2.17 -13.82
N CYS A 105 21.59 2.07 -12.89
CA CYS A 105 20.21 1.62 -13.08
C CYS A 105 20.04 0.20 -13.68
N MET A 106 21.12 -0.54 -13.97
CA MET A 106 21.06 -1.90 -14.50
C MET A 106 20.51 -2.91 -13.48
N GLY A 107 20.55 -2.58 -12.19
CA GLY A 107 19.97 -3.38 -11.12
C GLY A 107 18.54 -3.00 -10.75
N SER A 108 17.91 -2.09 -11.50
CA SER A 108 16.55 -1.64 -11.21
C SER A 108 15.55 -2.78 -11.46
N ARG A 109 14.58 -2.94 -10.56
CA ARG A 109 13.50 -3.92 -10.71
C ARG A 109 12.15 -3.27 -10.54
N THR A 110 11.19 -3.87 -11.23
CA THR A 110 9.78 -3.51 -11.19
C THR A 110 8.96 -4.76 -10.93
N ARG A 111 7.94 -4.64 -10.09
CA ARG A 111 6.96 -5.70 -9.87
C ARG A 111 5.57 -5.11 -10.00
N THR A 112 4.71 -5.74 -10.81
CA THR A 112 3.31 -5.34 -10.94
C THR A 112 2.42 -6.44 -10.39
N LEU A 113 1.43 -6.04 -9.59
CA LEU A 113 0.35 -6.89 -9.10
C LEU A 113 -0.96 -6.35 -9.64
N GLU A 114 -1.86 -7.25 -10.02
CA GLU A 114 -3.16 -6.89 -10.60
C GLU A 114 -4.31 -7.46 -9.78
N ILE A 115 -5.37 -6.66 -9.61
CA ILE A 115 -6.66 -7.08 -9.08
C ILE A 115 -7.68 -6.84 -10.18
N LYS A 116 -8.34 -7.89 -10.65
CA LYS A 116 -9.38 -7.80 -11.69
C LYS A 116 -10.77 -7.68 -11.07
N ASN A 117 -11.74 -7.19 -11.85
CA ASN A 117 -13.14 -7.08 -11.46
C ASN A 117 -13.34 -6.21 -10.20
N VAL A 118 -12.59 -5.11 -10.09
CA VAL A 118 -12.76 -4.09 -9.06
C VAL A 118 -13.81 -3.09 -9.54
N PRO A 119 -15.05 -3.16 -9.03
CA PRO A 119 -16.12 -2.29 -9.50
C PRO A 119 -15.86 -0.84 -9.13
N GLU A 120 -16.56 0.07 -9.78
CA GLU A 120 -16.51 1.48 -9.44
C GLU A 120 -16.94 1.73 -7.99
N GLY A 121 -16.36 2.77 -7.38
CA GLY A 121 -16.73 3.22 -6.05
C GLY A 121 -15.58 3.81 -5.25
N THR A 122 -15.87 4.10 -3.98
CA THR A 122 -14.92 4.65 -3.03
C THR A 122 -14.29 3.53 -2.20
N TYR A 123 -12.96 3.49 -2.18
CA TYR A 123 -12.17 2.43 -1.54
C TYR A 123 -11.20 2.97 -0.49
N GLU A 124 -11.03 2.22 0.59
CA GLU A 124 -9.93 2.41 1.53
C GLU A 124 -8.69 1.65 1.04
N VAL A 125 -7.66 2.38 0.65
CA VAL A 125 -6.37 1.81 0.25
C VAL A 125 -5.38 1.95 1.41
N THR A 126 -4.93 0.83 1.96
CA THR A 126 -3.91 0.78 3.02
C THR A 126 -2.60 0.23 2.47
N ARG A 127 -1.47 0.66 3.04
CA ARG A 127 -0.18 0.04 2.75
C ARG A 127 0.61 -0.29 4.01
N ASP A 128 1.06 -1.53 4.14
CA ASP A 128 1.86 -2.01 5.28
C ASP A 128 1.25 -1.59 6.63
N GLY A 129 -0.08 -1.72 6.78
CA GLY A 129 -0.83 -1.33 7.98
C GLY A 129 -0.91 0.17 8.28
N ARG A 130 -0.43 1.04 7.39
CA ARG A 130 -0.49 2.51 7.57
C ARG A 130 -1.91 3.04 7.39
N LYS A 131 -2.14 4.27 7.89
CA LYS A 131 -3.42 4.98 7.80
C LYS A 131 -4.00 4.89 6.36
N PRO A 132 -5.25 4.43 6.21
CA PRO A 132 -5.88 4.30 4.91
C PRO A 132 -5.95 5.64 4.18
N ARG A 133 -5.82 5.57 2.87
CA ARG A 133 -6.16 6.66 1.94
C ARG A 133 -7.44 6.28 1.23
N VAL A 134 -8.39 7.21 1.20
CA VAL A 134 -9.63 7.02 0.44
C VAL A 134 -9.36 7.36 -1.02
N VAL A 135 -9.73 6.46 -1.92
CA VAL A 135 -9.57 6.57 -3.37
C VAL A 135 -10.90 6.32 -4.04
N GLU A 136 -11.30 7.22 -4.93
CA GLU A 136 -12.50 7.05 -5.77
C GLU A 136 -12.09 6.48 -7.13
N LEU A 137 -12.74 5.38 -7.52
CA LEU A 137 -12.56 4.67 -8.78
C LEU A 137 -13.86 4.84 -9.57
N VAL A 138 -13.98 5.91 -10.36
CA VAL A 138 -15.21 6.26 -11.09
C VAL A 138 -14.89 6.84 -12.45
N GLY A 139 -15.67 6.44 -13.47
CA GLY A 139 -15.63 7.04 -14.80
C GLY A 139 -14.38 6.66 -15.59
N GLU A 140 -13.34 7.49 -15.49
CA GLU A 140 -12.12 7.34 -16.29
C GLU A 140 -11.02 6.56 -15.55
N SER A 141 -10.03 6.05 -16.31
CA SER A 141 -8.86 5.40 -15.71
C SER A 141 -8.16 6.37 -14.74
N VAL A 142 -7.92 5.91 -13.52
CA VAL A 142 -7.29 6.73 -12.49
C VAL A 142 -5.85 6.27 -12.26
N GLU A 143 -4.89 7.19 -12.33
CA GLU A 143 -3.47 6.90 -12.04
C GLU A 143 -2.96 7.74 -10.86
N TYR A 144 -2.36 7.07 -9.88
CA TYR A 144 -1.76 7.67 -8.71
C TYR A 144 -0.32 7.20 -8.53
N ARG A 145 0.62 8.13 -8.69
CA ARG A 145 1.99 7.93 -8.23
C ARG A 145 2.08 8.18 -6.73
N VAL A 146 1.99 7.11 -5.93
CA VAL A 146 2.03 7.23 -4.49
C VAL A 146 3.49 7.27 -4.02
N ARG A 147 4.07 8.48 -3.94
CA ARG A 147 5.35 8.73 -3.25
C ARG A 147 5.14 8.63 -1.73
N LEU A 148 5.01 7.41 -1.22
CA LEU A 148 4.58 7.10 0.16
C LEU A 148 5.58 7.47 1.28
N PHE A 149 6.67 8.15 0.95
CA PHE A 149 7.68 8.60 1.93
C PHE A 149 7.71 10.12 2.17
N ARG A 150 6.85 10.91 1.53
CA ARG A 150 6.65 12.32 1.93
C ARG A 150 5.34 12.46 2.69
N ASN A 151 5.47 12.52 4.00
CA ASN A 151 4.42 12.98 4.91
C ASN A 151 4.20 14.49 4.65
N LYS A 152 3.43 14.82 3.61
CA LYS A 152 2.77 16.12 3.51
C LYS A 152 1.31 15.84 3.21
N ALA A 153 0.49 16.06 4.22
CA ALA A 153 -0.94 16.25 4.07
C ALA A 153 -1.16 17.41 3.09
N LYS A 154 -1.29 17.05 1.82
CA LYS A 154 -1.88 17.91 0.80
C LYS A 154 -2.74 16.95 -0.01
N SER A 155 -4.05 17.18 0.02
CA SER A 155 -4.95 16.65 -1.00
C SER A 155 -4.32 17.01 -2.34
N ILE A 156 -3.80 16.01 -3.04
CA ILE A 156 -3.32 16.20 -4.40
C ILE A 156 -4.61 16.26 -5.21
N ARG A 157 -4.97 17.47 -5.63
CA ARG A 157 -6.05 17.65 -6.61
C ARG A 157 -5.62 16.92 -7.87
N LEU A 158 -6.45 15.98 -8.26
CA LEU A 158 -6.36 15.20 -9.49
C LEU A 158 -6.22 16.18 -10.66
N GLN A 159 -5.21 15.98 -11.50
CA GLN A 159 -5.22 16.58 -12.83
C GLN A 159 -5.49 15.43 -13.81
N PRO A 160 -6.59 15.49 -14.59
CA PRO A 160 -6.69 14.67 -15.78
C PRO A 160 -5.57 15.06 -16.74
N ASN A 161 -4.97 14.08 -17.39
CA ASN A 161 -4.19 14.32 -18.61
C ASN A 161 -5.16 14.49 -19.78
#